data_AF-A0A423JX83-F1
#
_entry.id   AF-A0A423JX83-F1
#
_cell.length_a   1.000
_cell.length_b   1.000
_cell.length_c   1.000
_cell.angle_alpha   90.00
_cell.angle_beta   90.00
_cell.angle_gamma   90.00
#
_symmetry.space_group_name_H-M   'P 1'
#
loop_
_entity.id
_entity.type
_entity.pdbx_description
1 polymer ?
#
loop_
_entity_poly.entity_id
_entity_poly.type
_entity_poly.pdbx_seq_one_letter_code
_entity_poly.pdbx_strand_id
1 'polypeptide(L)'
;MEPNDAGGVAAKHGFIFQDCVAAYHVTRMLRDKSIQRIRCEVTDDIDIVCDDFVEFVQVKTTTKARWDRSHLVVLSTGTGKTKIPCSSILHKSMQSEPGLTVPRKFRIVTEDPVKVTLEYLRVSRDGREEKQGRDELIEYLNLKTEDYVAPSGVDVADWVDATWWEVFRSLREIELLGVRNIRLAVQDLHGVLLSSEACAEDIWRRILDSVTRKGALSRRICTVDDKSYLRADLNTWFKALVDEDQKQSGRKVYVKRDLPHILVPFRSPLASSCKKRNGRVLHQHYSLKRYRYKHIAENVCNWLDEVFLRPKEMADIHKLSFVEQRQRLKTTVFASLTDVSSFLGRVLLHATIRQMHESQPIPCLLYLDGDGEEKILENVHIVRRDPEGDQLWVGFSELVTAANINTRLPKIREQLYEEISEWFDTARGKILDIKDDDYLLRHDIDEILDGSHAFEKHLERFRFVLFVGYDSSLLTEPMTFGHEDHLEQETTALFEAFADDLQHDSPFAELAIDVFIYPAPSLEKLIRMVEAKVREAV
;
A
#
# COMPACT_ATOMS: atom_id res chain seq x y z
N MET A 1 -7.33 -52.86 -29.86
CA MET A 1 -6.54 -51.62 -29.90
C MET A 1 -6.69 -51.02 -28.51
N GLU A 2 -5.66 -51.06 -27.67
CA GLU A 2 -5.75 -50.45 -26.33
C GLU A 2 -5.85 -48.93 -26.47
N PRO A 3 -6.77 -48.27 -25.75
CA PRO A 3 -6.83 -46.81 -25.74
C PRO A 3 -5.61 -46.26 -24.98
N ASN A 4 -4.65 -45.68 -25.71
CA ASN A 4 -3.45 -45.07 -25.14
C ASN A 4 -3.53 -43.54 -25.22
N ASP A 5 -4.23 -42.92 -24.27
CA ASP A 5 -4.38 -41.46 -24.15
C ASP A 5 -3.29 -40.81 -23.27
N ALA A 6 -2.27 -41.59 -22.88
CA ALA A 6 -1.30 -41.19 -21.86
C ALA A 6 -0.50 -39.94 -22.24
N GLY A 7 -0.20 -39.73 -23.53
CA GLY A 7 0.58 -38.58 -23.99
C GLY A 7 -0.19 -37.26 -23.94
N GLY A 8 -1.40 -37.24 -24.49
CA GLY A 8 -2.22 -36.02 -24.59
C GLY A 8 -2.78 -35.57 -23.24
N VAL A 9 -3.20 -36.52 -22.39
CA VAL A 9 -3.72 -36.23 -21.04
C VAL A 9 -2.61 -35.72 -20.13
N ALA A 10 -1.42 -36.35 -20.15
CA ALA A 10 -0.29 -35.89 -19.34
C ALA A 10 0.20 -34.49 -19.74
N ALA A 11 0.26 -34.19 -21.04
CA ALA A 11 0.63 -32.85 -21.51
C ALA A 11 -0.38 -31.79 -21.05
N LYS A 12 -1.69 -32.07 -21.18
CA LYS A 12 -2.75 -31.16 -20.70
C LYS A 12 -2.67 -30.94 -19.19
N HIS A 13 -2.44 -32.00 -18.41
CA HIS A 13 -2.25 -31.90 -16.96
C HIS A 13 -1.07 -31.00 -16.62
N GLY A 14 0.06 -31.13 -17.33
CA GLY A 14 1.23 -30.27 -17.15
C GLY A 14 0.94 -28.79 -17.37
N PHE A 15 0.25 -28.45 -18.47
CA PHE A 15 -0.15 -27.06 -18.73
C PHE A 15 -1.13 -26.52 -17.68
N ILE A 16 -2.13 -27.32 -17.29
CA ILE A 16 -3.08 -26.90 -16.24
C ILE A 16 -2.36 -26.66 -14.91
N PHE A 17 -1.43 -27.53 -14.53
CA PHE A 17 -0.65 -27.38 -13.31
C PHE A 17 0.21 -26.11 -13.34
N GLN A 18 0.89 -25.85 -14.45
CA GLN A 18 1.65 -24.61 -14.64
C GLN A 18 0.76 -23.36 -14.57
N ASP A 19 -0.38 -23.36 -15.24
CA ASP A 19 -1.32 -22.24 -15.19
C ASP A 19 -1.86 -22.00 -13.77
N CYS A 20 -2.15 -23.06 -13.01
CA CYS A 20 -2.53 -22.94 -11.61
C CYS A 20 -1.39 -22.35 -10.75
N VAL A 21 -0.15 -22.75 -10.96
CA VAL A 21 1.02 -22.17 -10.26
C VAL A 21 1.16 -20.69 -10.61
N ALA A 22 1.00 -20.31 -11.89
CA ALA A 22 1.03 -18.92 -12.33
C ALA A 22 -0.09 -18.10 -11.66
N ALA A 23 -1.33 -18.61 -11.67
CA ALA A 23 -2.47 -17.99 -11.01
C ALA A 23 -2.24 -17.82 -9.50
N TYR A 24 -1.64 -18.83 -8.84
CA TYR A 24 -1.26 -18.72 -7.43
C TYR A 24 -0.29 -17.56 -7.18
N HIS A 25 0.75 -17.41 -8.01
CA HIS A 25 1.66 -16.25 -7.87
C HIS A 25 0.98 -14.91 -8.17
N VAL A 26 0.01 -14.86 -9.09
CA VAL A 26 -0.84 -13.67 -9.28
C VAL A 26 -1.66 -13.35 -8.02
N THR A 27 -2.22 -14.35 -7.34
CA THR A 27 -2.90 -14.09 -6.06
C THR A 27 -1.96 -13.67 -4.93
N ARG A 28 -0.70 -14.14 -4.94
CA ARG A 28 0.33 -13.66 -4.02
C ARG A 28 0.67 -12.20 -4.27
N MET A 29 0.74 -11.81 -5.55
CA MET A 29 0.96 -10.43 -5.96
C MET A 29 -0.01 -9.50 -5.25
N LEU A 30 -1.32 -9.79 -5.15
CA LEU A 30 -2.26 -8.93 -4.38
C LEU A 30 -1.75 -8.51 -2.99
N ARG A 31 -1.09 -9.43 -2.26
CA ARG A 31 -0.69 -9.23 -0.86
C ARG A 31 0.76 -8.80 -0.66
N ASP A 32 1.59 -9.02 -1.68
CA ASP A 32 3.04 -8.81 -1.64
C ASP A 32 3.41 -7.68 -2.61
N LYS A 33 3.65 -6.48 -2.05
CA LYS A 33 3.91 -5.26 -2.81
C LYS A 33 5.21 -5.30 -3.59
N SER A 34 6.17 -6.13 -3.19
CA SER A 34 7.44 -6.24 -3.91
C SER A 34 7.26 -6.90 -5.27
N ILE A 35 6.17 -7.65 -5.49
CA ILE A 35 5.89 -8.31 -6.78
C ILE A 35 5.22 -7.31 -7.71
N GLN A 36 5.93 -6.93 -8.77
CA GLN A 36 5.49 -5.94 -9.74
C GLN A 36 4.70 -6.55 -10.90
N ARG A 37 5.09 -7.75 -11.35
CA ARG A 37 4.38 -8.48 -12.40
C ARG A 37 4.71 -9.97 -12.40
N ILE A 38 3.77 -10.75 -12.92
CA ILE A 38 3.95 -12.18 -13.23
C ILE A 38 4.00 -12.36 -14.74
N ARG A 39 5.10 -12.90 -15.26
CA ARG A 39 5.25 -13.21 -16.70
C ARG A 39 4.95 -14.69 -16.93
N CYS A 40 4.10 -15.00 -17.89
CA CYS A 40 3.78 -16.38 -18.24
C CYS A 40 4.46 -16.75 -19.56
N GLU A 41 5.28 -17.80 -19.60
CA GLU A 41 5.95 -18.27 -20.84
C GLU A 41 6.78 -17.18 -21.53
N VAL A 42 7.51 -16.37 -20.73
CA VAL A 42 8.42 -15.33 -21.25
C VAL A 42 9.83 -15.85 -21.25
N THR A 43 10.54 -15.86 -20.12
CA THR A 43 11.90 -16.42 -20.06
C THR A 43 11.85 -17.89 -19.67
N ASP A 44 11.15 -18.20 -18.58
CA ASP A 44 10.87 -19.56 -18.13
C ASP A 44 9.36 -19.85 -18.15
N ASP A 45 8.94 -20.99 -17.59
CA ASP A 45 7.53 -21.37 -17.49
C ASP A 45 6.72 -20.22 -16.81
N ILE A 46 7.26 -19.64 -15.74
CA ILE A 46 6.76 -18.42 -15.07
C ILE A 46 7.95 -17.56 -14.59
N ASP A 47 7.89 -16.24 -14.77
CA ASP A 47 8.84 -15.30 -14.16
C ASP A 47 8.12 -14.39 -13.17
N ILE A 48 8.63 -14.31 -11.93
CA ILE A 48 8.13 -13.40 -10.89
C ILE A 48 9.09 -12.22 -10.83
N VAL A 49 8.62 -11.06 -11.27
CA VAL A 49 9.43 -9.84 -11.28
C VAL A 49 9.16 -9.05 -10.02
N CYS A 50 10.18 -8.94 -9.17
CA CYS A 50 10.15 -8.10 -7.97
C CYS A 50 10.95 -6.81 -8.17
N ASP A 51 10.91 -5.92 -7.18
CA ASP A 51 11.67 -4.66 -7.21
C ASP A 51 13.19 -4.86 -7.29
N ASP A 52 13.70 -5.85 -6.56
CA ASP A 52 15.12 -6.08 -6.33
C ASP A 52 15.65 -7.38 -6.95
N PHE A 53 14.79 -8.25 -7.48
CA PHE A 53 15.21 -9.48 -8.17
C PHE A 53 14.16 -9.99 -9.16
N VAL A 54 14.56 -10.93 -10.01
CA VAL A 54 13.62 -11.77 -10.79
C VAL A 54 13.77 -13.21 -10.36
N GLU A 55 12.66 -13.87 -10.02
CA GLU A 55 12.62 -15.30 -9.74
C GLU A 55 12.06 -16.07 -10.93
N PHE A 56 12.89 -16.94 -11.51
CA PHE A 56 12.51 -17.82 -12.62
C PHE A 56 11.99 -19.14 -12.09
N VAL A 57 10.75 -19.48 -12.44
CA VAL A 57 10.05 -20.65 -11.92
C VAL A 57 9.92 -21.70 -13.02
N GLN A 58 10.50 -22.87 -12.77
CA GLN A 58 10.35 -24.05 -13.60
C GLN A 58 9.32 -24.99 -13.01
N VAL A 59 8.24 -25.21 -13.74
CA VAL A 59 7.18 -26.14 -13.36
C VAL A 59 7.44 -27.48 -14.03
N LYS A 60 7.45 -28.56 -13.23
CA LYS A 60 7.71 -29.91 -13.74
C LYS A 60 6.70 -30.89 -13.17
N THR A 61 5.85 -31.40 -14.06
CA THR A 61 4.93 -32.51 -13.78
C THR A 61 5.52 -33.79 -14.39
N THR A 62 5.57 -34.87 -13.61
CA THR A 62 6.04 -36.17 -14.09
C THR A 62 5.22 -37.29 -13.48
N THR A 63 5.31 -38.51 -14.01
CA THR A 63 4.79 -39.73 -13.39
C THR A 63 5.79 -40.38 -12.42
N LYS A 64 6.81 -39.64 -11.95
CA LYS A 64 7.91 -40.21 -11.16
C LYS A 64 7.58 -40.14 -9.67
N ALA A 65 7.74 -41.27 -8.97
CA ALA A 65 7.43 -41.34 -7.54
C ALA A 65 8.16 -40.29 -6.67
N ARG A 66 9.43 -39.92 -7.01
CA ARG A 66 10.19 -38.84 -6.36
C ARG A 66 11.26 -38.23 -7.28
N TRP A 67 11.53 -36.93 -7.10
CA TRP A 67 12.61 -36.20 -7.78
C TRP A 67 13.99 -36.43 -7.13
N ASP A 68 15.06 -36.46 -7.93
CA ASP A 68 16.43 -36.83 -7.55
C ASP A 68 17.42 -35.90 -8.26
N ARG A 69 18.60 -35.66 -7.66
CA ARG A 69 19.64 -34.77 -8.22
C ARG A 69 20.09 -35.17 -9.63
N SER A 70 20.00 -36.46 -9.98
CA SER A 70 20.28 -36.94 -11.34
C SER A 70 19.33 -36.37 -12.40
N HIS A 71 18.10 -35.99 -12.04
CA HIS A 71 17.14 -35.44 -12.99
C HIS A 71 17.49 -34.02 -13.44
N LEU A 72 18.24 -33.26 -12.63
CA LEU A 72 18.64 -31.87 -12.94
C LEU A 72 19.60 -31.77 -14.13
N VAL A 73 20.34 -32.84 -14.39
CA VAL A 73 21.44 -32.89 -15.38
C VAL A 73 21.08 -33.70 -16.63
N VAL A 74 19.86 -34.24 -16.71
CA VAL A 74 19.43 -35.02 -17.89
C VAL A 74 19.30 -34.11 -19.11
N LEU A 75 20.12 -34.39 -20.13
CA LEU A 75 20.04 -33.70 -21.42
C LEU A 75 18.86 -34.22 -22.25
N SER A 76 18.14 -33.26 -22.85
CA SER A 76 17.10 -33.49 -23.84
C SER A 76 17.67 -34.17 -25.08
N THR A 77 16.81 -34.89 -25.79
CA THR A 77 17.20 -35.65 -26.98
C THR A 77 16.59 -35.01 -28.22
N GLY A 78 17.44 -34.65 -29.18
CA GLY A 78 17.04 -34.00 -30.44
C GLY A 78 16.71 -35.00 -31.56
N THR A 79 16.52 -34.46 -32.75
CA THR A 79 16.35 -35.24 -33.99
C THR A 79 17.55 -36.17 -34.20
N GLY A 80 17.29 -37.47 -34.43
CA GLY A 80 18.35 -38.47 -34.58
C GLY A 80 18.91 -39.03 -33.26
N LYS A 81 18.23 -38.83 -32.13
CA LYS A 81 18.62 -39.33 -30.79
C LYS A 81 19.91 -38.71 -30.21
N THR A 82 20.39 -37.61 -30.77
CA THR A 82 21.56 -36.88 -30.25
C THR A 82 21.19 -36.10 -28.98
N LYS A 83 22.09 -36.06 -28.00
CA LYS A 83 21.90 -35.23 -26.81
C LYS A 83 22.13 -33.77 -27.17
N ILE A 84 21.19 -32.92 -26.78
CA ILE A 84 21.31 -31.47 -27.00
C ILE A 84 22.17 -30.92 -25.85
N PRO A 85 23.33 -30.30 -26.13
CA PRO A 85 24.16 -29.68 -25.09
C PRO A 85 23.37 -28.63 -24.30
N CYS A 86 23.71 -28.47 -23.01
CA CYS A 86 23.11 -27.46 -22.12
C CYS A 86 21.56 -27.45 -22.08
N SER A 87 20.93 -28.59 -22.30
CA SER A 87 19.46 -28.70 -22.39
C SER A 87 18.79 -29.28 -21.15
N SER A 88 19.54 -29.49 -20.07
CA SER A 88 18.99 -29.98 -18.80
C SER A 88 18.27 -28.86 -18.03
N ILE A 89 17.54 -29.25 -16.98
CA ILE A 89 16.85 -28.32 -16.07
C ILE A 89 17.84 -27.29 -15.52
N LEU A 90 18.97 -27.76 -14.97
CA LEU A 90 20.02 -26.91 -14.42
C LEU A 90 20.55 -25.89 -15.44
N HIS A 91 20.99 -26.36 -16.61
CA HIS A 91 21.55 -25.48 -17.64
C HIS A 91 20.56 -24.41 -18.11
N LYS A 92 19.31 -24.81 -18.38
CA LYS A 92 18.26 -23.88 -18.82
C LYS A 92 18.00 -22.80 -17.78
N SER A 93 17.91 -23.21 -16.50
CA SER A 93 17.68 -22.29 -15.40
C SER A 93 18.85 -21.30 -15.23
N MET A 94 20.09 -21.76 -15.25
CA MET A 94 21.28 -20.89 -15.15
C MET A 94 21.41 -19.91 -16.33
N GLN A 95 20.91 -20.28 -17.51
CA GLN A 95 20.94 -19.46 -18.72
C GLN A 95 19.81 -18.41 -18.78
N SER A 96 18.94 -18.34 -17.78
CA SER A 96 17.82 -17.38 -17.76
C SER A 96 18.31 -15.94 -17.78
N GLU A 97 17.88 -15.22 -18.81
CA GLU A 97 18.07 -13.78 -19.04
C GLU A 97 19.50 -13.25 -18.74
N PRO A 98 20.47 -13.49 -19.64
CA PRO A 98 21.87 -13.14 -19.40
C PRO A 98 22.14 -11.64 -19.18
N GLY A 99 21.30 -10.76 -19.74
CA GLY A 99 21.40 -9.30 -19.60
C GLY A 99 20.72 -8.70 -18.37
N LEU A 100 20.14 -9.52 -17.47
CA LEU A 100 19.46 -9.01 -16.27
C LEU A 100 20.44 -8.29 -15.34
N THR A 101 20.07 -7.09 -14.91
CA THR A 101 20.87 -6.20 -14.05
C THR A 101 20.60 -6.39 -12.55
N VAL A 102 19.50 -7.06 -12.20
CA VAL A 102 19.14 -7.40 -10.83
C VAL A 102 19.48 -8.87 -10.53
N PRO A 103 19.63 -9.26 -9.25
CA PRO A 103 19.78 -10.65 -8.83
C PRO A 103 18.76 -11.61 -9.46
N ARG A 104 19.21 -12.83 -9.73
CA ARG A 104 18.39 -13.94 -10.20
C ARG A 104 18.11 -14.88 -9.06
N LYS A 105 16.86 -15.26 -8.88
CA LYS A 105 16.46 -16.36 -8.00
C LYS A 105 15.84 -17.46 -8.86
N PHE A 106 15.90 -18.70 -8.41
CA PHE A 106 15.35 -19.83 -9.15
C PHE A 106 14.38 -20.60 -8.28
N ARG A 107 13.28 -21.06 -8.86
CA ARG A 107 12.31 -21.91 -8.20
C ARG A 107 12.00 -23.12 -9.07
N ILE A 108 11.97 -24.30 -8.47
CA ILE A 108 11.47 -25.50 -9.14
C ILE A 108 10.19 -25.93 -8.42
N VAL A 109 9.10 -26.07 -9.18
CA VAL A 109 7.79 -26.45 -8.66
C VAL A 109 7.40 -27.80 -9.22
N THR A 110 7.09 -28.75 -8.34
CA THR A 110 6.70 -30.12 -8.73
C THR A 110 5.45 -30.62 -8.01
N GLU A 111 4.81 -31.62 -8.59
CA GLU A 111 3.71 -32.33 -7.93
C GLU A 111 4.24 -33.39 -6.95
N ASP A 112 5.23 -34.16 -7.41
CA ASP A 112 5.85 -35.21 -6.62
C ASP A 112 6.94 -34.67 -5.68
N PRO A 113 7.12 -35.30 -4.50
CA PRO A 113 8.15 -34.90 -3.56
C PRO A 113 9.57 -35.22 -4.05
N VAL A 114 10.57 -34.62 -3.40
CA VAL A 114 11.98 -34.88 -3.67
C VAL A 114 12.55 -35.99 -2.77
N LYS A 115 13.66 -36.60 -3.17
CA LYS A 115 14.49 -37.44 -2.31
C LYS A 115 15.44 -36.59 -1.45
N VAL A 116 16.01 -37.21 -0.42
CA VAL A 116 17.01 -36.63 0.51
C VAL A 116 18.11 -35.84 -0.22
N THR A 117 18.54 -36.31 -1.40
CA THR A 117 19.56 -35.65 -2.23
C THR A 117 19.22 -34.23 -2.68
N LEU A 118 17.95 -33.81 -2.55
CA LEU A 118 17.46 -32.49 -2.93
C LEU A 118 16.74 -31.79 -1.75
N GLU A 119 16.74 -32.37 -0.55
CA GLU A 119 16.04 -31.78 0.60
C GLU A 119 16.62 -30.42 0.99
N TYR A 120 17.92 -30.20 0.79
CA TYR A 120 18.56 -28.89 0.96
C TYR A 120 17.81 -27.79 0.20
N LEU A 121 17.42 -28.06 -1.06
CA LEU A 121 16.70 -27.10 -1.89
C LEU A 121 15.27 -26.84 -1.40
N ARG A 122 14.67 -27.68 -0.55
CA ARG A 122 13.33 -27.44 0.02
C ARG A 122 13.34 -26.46 1.20
N VAL A 123 14.49 -26.28 1.84
CA VAL A 123 14.65 -25.28 2.90
C VAL A 123 14.64 -23.89 2.26
N SER A 124 13.93 -22.95 2.87
CA SER A 124 13.94 -21.54 2.43
C SER A 124 15.36 -21.00 2.42
N ARG A 125 15.66 -20.09 1.49
CA ARG A 125 17.02 -19.57 1.27
C ARG A 125 17.64 -19.01 2.56
N ASP A 126 16.86 -18.22 3.30
CA ASP A 126 17.29 -17.56 4.54
C ASP A 126 17.48 -18.52 5.73
N GLY A 127 17.04 -19.78 5.60
CA GLY A 127 17.10 -20.79 6.68
C GLY A 127 18.17 -21.87 6.47
N ARG A 128 19.13 -21.65 5.55
CA ARG A 128 20.07 -22.69 5.08
C ARG A 128 21.41 -22.76 5.80
N GLU A 129 21.82 -21.75 6.56
CA GLU A 129 23.19 -21.62 7.10
C GLU A 129 23.67 -22.87 7.86
N GLU A 130 22.77 -23.59 8.55
CA GLU A 130 23.11 -24.79 9.33
C GLU A 130 22.63 -26.11 8.70
N LYS A 131 22.23 -26.11 7.43
CA LYS A 131 21.63 -27.30 6.78
C LYS A 131 22.66 -28.10 5.99
N GLN A 132 22.58 -29.43 6.14
CA GLN A 132 23.44 -30.36 5.43
C GLN A 132 22.97 -30.60 3.98
N GLY A 133 23.87 -31.09 3.13
CA GLY A 133 23.58 -31.52 1.76
C GLY A 133 23.90 -30.49 0.67
N ARG A 134 24.33 -29.27 1.03
CA ARG A 134 24.76 -28.23 0.07
C ARG A 134 25.96 -28.68 -0.77
N ASP A 135 27.08 -29.00 -0.12
CA ASP A 135 28.35 -29.26 -0.81
C ASP A 135 28.28 -30.56 -1.61
N GLU A 136 27.63 -31.59 -1.07
CA GLU A 136 27.38 -32.86 -1.79
C GLU A 136 26.53 -32.68 -3.06
N LEU A 137 25.62 -31.70 -3.06
CA LEU A 137 24.82 -31.37 -4.24
C LEU A 137 25.66 -30.62 -5.26
N ILE A 138 26.44 -29.62 -4.83
CA ILE A 138 27.32 -28.84 -5.71
C ILE A 138 28.36 -29.76 -6.37
N GLU A 139 29.06 -30.57 -5.59
CA GLU A 139 30.07 -31.51 -6.10
C GLU A 139 29.47 -32.46 -7.15
N TYR A 140 28.30 -33.02 -6.86
CA TYR A 140 27.60 -33.90 -7.79
C TYR A 140 27.22 -33.18 -9.09
N LEU A 141 26.67 -31.97 -9.00
CA LEU A 141 26.21 -31.22 -10.16
C LEU A 141 27.41 -30.80 -11.03
N ASN A 142 28.46 -30.25 -10.43
CA ASN A 142 29.70 -29.87 -11.12
C ASN A 142 30.35 -31.06 -11.85
N LEU A 143 30.43 -32.23 -11.19
CA LEU A 143 30.94 -33.45 -11.81
C LEU A 143 30.12 -33.85 -13.04
N LYS A 144 28.82 -33.57 -13.06
CA LYS A 144 27.91 -33.92 -14.17
C LYS A 144 27.77 -32.86 -15.24
N THR A 145 28.18 -31.62 -14.96
CA THR A 145 28.11 -30.50 -15.90
C THR A 145 29.47 -29.97 -16.33
N GLU A 146 30.56 -30.58 -15.86
CA GLU A 146 31.94 -30.15 -16.16
C GLU A 146 32.20 -28.71 -15.69
N ASP A 147 31.81 -28.42 -14.43
CA ASP A 147 31.97 -27.10 -13.80
C ASP A 147 31.37 -25.95 -14.65
N TYR A 148 30.20 -26.21 -15.23
CA TYR A 148 29.51 -25.28 -16.14
C TYR A 148 29.28 -23.90 -15.51
N VAL A 149 29.62 -22.86 -16.27
CA VAL A 149 29.31 -21.45 -15.96
C VAL A 149 28.45 -20.88 -17.09
N ALA A 150 27.32 -20.25 -16.73
CA ALA A 150 26.43 -19.64 -17.70
C ALA A 150 27.03 -18.35 -18.30
N PRO A 151 26.57 -17.91 -19.49
CA PRO A 151 27.02 -16.64 -20.08
C PRO A 151 26.80 -15.41 -19.20
N SER A 152 25.86 -15.50 -18.24
CA SER A 152 25.58 -14.49 -17.21
C SER A 152 26.62 -14.45 -16.09
N GLY A 153 27.56 -15.40 -16.04
CA GLY A 153 28.53 -15.58 -14.96
C GLY A 153 28.04 -16.44 -13.80
N VAL A 154 26.77 -16.88 -13.81
CA VAL A 154 26.21 -17.76 -12.76
C VAL A 154 26.86 -19.14 -12.84
N ASP A 155 27.48 -19.57 -11.74
CA ASP A 155 28.00 -20.93 -11.59
C ASP A 155 27.00 -21.86 -10.86
N VAL A 156 27.38 -23.13 -10.68
CA VAL A 156 26.52 -24.13 -10.03
C VAL A 156 26.29 -23.83 -8.55
N ALA A 157 27.28 -23.27 -7.84
CA ALA A 157 27.13 -22.93 -6.42
C ALA A 157 26.16 -21.76 -6.25
N ASP A 158 26.32 -20.71 -7.06
CA ASP A 158 25.40 -19.57 -7.14
C ASP A 158 23.97 -20.06 -7.41
N TRP A 159 23.80 -20.97 -8.36
CA TRP A 159 22.49 -21.54 -8.68
C TRP A 159 21.90 -22.33 -7.51
N VAL A 160 22.67 -23.19 -6.84
CA VAL A 160 22.20 -23.99 -5.70
C VAL A 160 21.73 -23.09 -4.56
N ASP A 161 22.48 -22.04 -4.25
CA ASP A 161 22.14 -21.11 -3.17
C ASP A 161 20.93 -20.24 -3.51
N ALA A 162 20.77 -19.85 -4.78
CA ALA A 162 19.64 -19.09 -5.27
C ALA A 162 18.36 -19.94 -5.56
N THR A 163 18.45 -21.27 -5.58
CA THR A 163 17.34 -22.16 -5.95
C THR A 163 16.47 -22.56 -4.76
N TRP A 164 15.14 -22.49 -4.88
CA TRP A 164 14.17 -23.05 -3.92
C TRP A 164 13.26 -24.09 -4.60
N TRP A 165 13.03 -25.24 -3.93
CA TRP A 165 12.17 -26.30 -4.42
C TRP A 165 10.83 -26.32 -3.66
N GLU A 166 9.75 -26.12 -4.39
CA GLU A 166 8.38 -26.11 -3.87
C GLU A 166 7.60 -27.31 -4.42
N VAL A 167 6.74 -27.90 -3.58
CA VAL A 167 5.97 -29.08 -3.94
C VAL A 167 4.50 -28.82 -3.65
N PHE A 168 3.65 -28.93 -4.66
CA PHE A 168 2.19 -28.90 -4.53
C PHE A 168 1.62 -30.27 -4.89
N ARG A 169 1.05 -30.99 -3.93
CA ARG A 169 0.63 -32.38 -4.12
C ARG A 169 -0.60 -32.54 -5.01
N SER A 170 -1.31 -31.45 -5.32
CA SER A 170 -2.48 -31.47 -6.19
C SER A 170 -2.82 -30.08 -6.72
N LEU A 171 -3.55 -30.03 -7.83
CA LEU A 171 -4.17 -28.80 -8.34
C LEU A 171 -5.09 -28.15 -7.30
N ARG A 172 -5.82 -28.97 -6.52
CA ARG A 172 -6.76 -28.49 -5.50
C ARG A 172 -6.05 -27.75 -4.36
N GLU A 173 -4.84 -28.19 -4.00
CA GLU A 173 -4.03 -27.47 -3.00
C GLU A 173 -3.71 -26.05 -3.48
N ILE A 174 -3.26 -25.91 -4.73
CA ILE A 174 -2.93 -24.61 -5.34
C ILE A 174 -4.16 -23.71 -5.39
N GLU A 175 -5.30 -24.25 -5.83
CA GLU A 175 -6.57 -23.53 -5.86
C GLU A 175 -6.98 -23.03 -4.47
N LEU A 176 -6.94 -23.89 -3.45
CA LEU A 176 -7.30 -23.51 -2.08
C LEU A 176 -6.36 -22.43 -1.52
N LEU A 177 -5.07 -22.50 -1.84
CA LEU A 177 -4.11 -21.46 -1.46
C LEU A 177 -4.38 -20.14 -2.19
N GLY A 178 -4.74 -20.19 -3.47
CA GLY A 178 -5.14 -19.03 -4.26
C GLY A 178 -6.42 -18.37 -3.73
N VAL A 179 -7.46 -19.15 -3.49
CA VAL A 179 -8.71 -18.69 -2.87
C VAL A 179 -8.46 -18.10 -1.48
N ARG A 180 -7.61 -18.73 -0.67
CA ARG A 180 -7.18 -18.18 0.62
C ARG A 180 -6.49 -16.83 0.47
N ASN A 181 -5.57 -16.69 -0.49
CA ASN A 181 -4.91 -15.41 -0.76
C ASN A 181 -5.90 -14.33 -1.17
N ILE A 182 -6.89 -14.66 -2.02
CA ILE A 182 -7.96 -13.73 -2.41
C ILE A 182 -8.74 -13.26 -1.18
N ARG A 183 -9.21 -14.19 -0.34
CA ARG A 183 -9.97 -13.86 0.88
C ARG A 183 -9.18 -12.94 1.82
N LEU A 184 -7.92 -13.30 2.05
CA LEU A 184 -7.03 -12.48 2.88
C LEU A 184 -6.79 -11.12 2.22
N ALA A 185 -6.59 -11.05 0.91
CA ALA A 185 -6.43 -9.78 0.19
C ALA A 185 -7.68 -8.88 0.31
N VAL A 186 -8.90 -9.42 0.22
CA VAL A 186 -10.12 -8.63 0.43
C VAL A 186 -10.18 -8.07 1.86
N GLN A 187 -9.89 -8.91 2.85
CA GLN A 187 -9.92 -8.50 4.25
C GLN A 187 -8.80 -7.51 4.61
N ASP A 188 -7.59 -7.75 4.11
CA ASP A 188 -6.37 -7.00 4.38
C ASP A 188 -6.40 -5.65 3.63
N LEU A 189 -6.77 -5.64 2.35
CA LEU A 189 -6.67 -4.46 1.48
C LEU A 189 -7.97 -3.67 1.36
N HIS A 190 -9.13 -4.26 1.60
CA HIS A 190 -10.40 -3.56 1.44
C HIS A 190 -11.23 -3.55 2.73
N GLY A 191 -10.83 -4.33 3.72
CA GLY A 191 -11.49 -4.37 5.01
C GLY A 191 -12.89 -4.91 4.91
N VAL A 192 -13.11 -5.89 4.05
CA VAL A 192 -14.43 -6.48 3.87
C VAL A 192 -14.33 -7.99 3.80
N LEU A 193 -15.46 -8.65 3.95
CA LEU A 193 -15.59 -10.07 3.64
C LEU A 193 -16.39 -10.18 2.35
N LEU A 194 -15.97 -11.10 1.46
CA LEU A 194 -16.76 -11.42 0.28
C LEU A 194 -18.12 -11.98 0.71
N SER A 195 -19.16 -11.64 -0.05
CA SER A 195 -20.54 -12.05 0.22
C SER A 195 -20.74 -13.57 0.29
N SER A 196 -19.92 -14.34 -0.44
CA SER A 196 -19.97 -15.80 -0.48
C SER A 196 -18.65 -16.43 -0.93
N GLU A 197 -18.46 -17.71 -0.62
CA GLU A 197 -17.30 -18.50 -1.10
C GLU A 197 -17.28 -18.59 -2.64
N ALA A 198 -18.46 -18.61 -3.28
CA ALA A 198 -18.56 -18.63 -4.75
C ALA A 198 -17.92 -17.40 -5.40
N CYS A 199 -17.95 -16.25 -4.72
CA CYS A 199 -17.31 -15.02 -5.20
C CYS A 199 -15.78 -15.17 -5.21
N ALA A 200 -15.20 -15.75 -4.16
CA ALA A 200 -13.75 -16.00 -4.10
C ALA A 200 -13.30 -17.01 -5.17
N GLU A 201 -14.10 -18.05 -5.42
CA GLU A 201 -13.85 -19.02 -6.50
C GLU A 201 -13.98 -18.39 -7.89
N ASP A 202 -14.94 -17.49 -8.12
CA ASP A 202 -15.08 -16.79 -9.40
C ASP A 202 -13.87 -15.90 -9.69
N ILE A 203 -13.38 -15.15 -8.67
CA ILE A 203 -12.16 -14.35 -8.79
C ILE A 203 -10.97 -15.25 -9.16
N TRP A 204 -10.81 -16.40 -8.49
CA TRP A 204 -9.77 -17.38 -8.82
C TRP A 204 -9.87 -17.86 -10.28
N ARG A 205 -11.06 -18.25 -10.73
CA ARG A 205 -11.29 -18.74 -12.12
C ARG A 205 -10.95 -17.67 -13.15
N ARG A 206 -11.28 -16.40 -12.89
CA ARG A 206 -10.95 -15.27 -13.77
C ARG A 206 -9.46 -15.00 -13.83
N ILE A 207 -8.75 -15.08 -12.70
CA ILE A 207 -7.28 -14.99 -12.67
C ILE A 207 -6.68 -16.14 -13.50
N LEU A 208 -7.16 -17.37 -13.28
CA LEU A 208 -6.71 -18.56 -14.01
C LEU A 208 -6.91 -18.42 -15.53
N ASP A 209 -8.12 -18.03 -15.97
CA ASP A 209 -8.40 -17.81 -17.40
C ASP A 209 -7.49 -16.73 -18.00
N SER A 210 -7.23 -15.65 -17.25
CA SER A 210 -6.34 -14.57 -17.71
C SER A 210 -4.90 -15.05 -17.88
N VAL A 211 -4.33 -15.78 -16.90
CA VAL A 211 -2.94 -16.29 -17.01
C VAL A 211 -2.82 -17.34 -18.12
N THR A 212 -3.81 -18.21 -18.29
CA THR A 212 -3.84 -19.20 -19.38
C THR A 212 -3.84 -18.50 -20.74
N ARG A 213 -4.67 -17.46 -20.93
CA ARG A 213 -4.69 -16.67 -22.18
C ARG A 213 -3.36 -15.99 -22.45
N LYS A 214 -2.74 -15.38 -21.43
CA LYS A 214 -1.43 -14.74 -21.54
C LYS A 214 -0.32 -15.75 -21.87
N GLY A 215 -0.32 -16.91 -21.23
CA GLY A 215 0.58 -18.03 -21.52
C GLY A 215 0.47 -18.52 -22.97
N ALA A 216 -0.72 -18.54 -23.54
CA ALA A 216 -0.97 -19.00 -24.91
C ALA A 216 -0.50 -18.04 -26.03
N LEU A 217 -0.20 -16.76 -25.72
CA LEU A 217 0.22 -15.79 -26.75
C LEU A 217 1.59 -16.12 -27.35
N SER A 218 1.75 -15.90 -28.65
CA SER A 218 3.02 -16.14 -29.35
C SER A 218 4.02 -15.02 -29.10
N ARG A 219 5.20 -15.36 -28.56
CA ARG A 219 6.33 -14.41 -28.41
C ARG A 219 6.89 -13.85 -29.73
N ARG A 220 6.52 -14.43 -30.88
CA ARG A 220 6.93 -13.90 -32.19
C ARG A 220 6.09 -12.70 -32.63
N ILE A 221 4.91 -12.54 -32.06
CA ILE A 221 3.91 -11.55 -32.48
C ILE A 221 3.62 -10.57 -31.34
N CYS A 222 3.57 -11.08 -30.11
CA CYS A 222 3.26 -10.33 -28.90
C CYS A 222 4.53 -9.95 -28.13
N THR A 223 4.43 -8.91 -27.33
CA THR A 223 5.47 -8.38 -26.46
C THR A 223 5.53 -9.15 -25.13
N VAL A 224 6.54 -8.83 -24.30
CA VAL A 224 6.66 -9.34 -22.92
C VAL A 224 5.47 -8.87 -22.08
N ASP A 225 5.04 -7.62 -22.24
CA ASP A 225 3.95 -7.05 -21.45
C ASP A 225 2.60 -7.70 -21.77
N ASP A 226 2.36 -8.08 -23.03
CA ASP A 226 1.15 -8.83 -23.42
C ASP A 226 1.03 -10.16 -22.65
N LYS A 227 2.17 -10.80 -22.41
CA LYS A 227 2.31 -12.07 -21.66
C LYS A 227 2.51 -11.86 -20.15
N SER A 228 2.41 -10.63 -19.67
CA SER A 228 2.60 -10.28 -18.26
C SER A 228 1.27 -9.88 -17.60
N TYR A 229 1.06 -10.29 -16.36
CA TYR A 229 0.02 -9.75 -15.49
C TYR A 229 0.66 -8.69 -14.59
N LEU A 230 0.31 -7.41 -14.79
CA LEU A 230 0.83 -6.30 -14.02
C LEU A 230 0.06 -6.13 -12.70
N ARG A 231 0.77 -5.75 -11.64
CA ARG A 231 0.19 -5.45 -10.33
C ARG A 231 -0.88 -4.37 -10.38
N ALA A 232 -0.60 -3.25 -11.04
CA ALA A 232 -1.51 -2.11 -11.13
C ALA A 232 -2.86 -2.49 -11.76
N ASP A 233 -2.82 -3.28 -12.84
CA ASP A 233 -4.02 -3.79 -13.52
C ASP A 233 -4.80 -4.74 -12.61
N LEU A 234 -4.09 -5.66 -11.93
CA LEU A 234 -4.70 -6.60 -11.00
C LEU A 234 -5.43 -5.88 -9.86
N ASN A 235 -4.78 -4.93 -9.20
CA ASN A 235 -5.37 -4.19 -8.09
C ASN A 235 -6.58 -3.36 -8.53
N THR A 236 -6.51 -2.71 -9.69
CA THR A 236 -7.62 -1.93 -10.26
C THR A 236 -8.82 -2.82 -10.53
N TRP A 237 -8.60 -3.96 -11.21
CA TRP A 237 -9.65 -4.94 -11.51
C TRP A 237 -10.22 -5.57 -10.24
N PHE A 238 -9.36 -5.97 -9.30
CA PHE A 238 -9.75 -6.62 -8.06
C PHE A 238 -10.59 -5.69 -7.17
N LYS A 239 -10.18 -4.43 -7.03
CA LYS A 239 -10.94 -3.41 -6.30
C LYS A 239 -12.34 -3.22 -6.88
N ALA A 240 -12.48 -3.19 -8.20
CA ALA A 240 -13.78 -3.02 -8.85
C ALA A 240 -14.74 -4.18 -8.52
N LEU A 241 -14.22 -5.42 -8.50
CA LEU A 241 -15.00 -6.60 -8.11
C LEU A 241 -15.41 -6.59 -6.64
N VAL A 242 -14.48 -6.21 -5.75
CA VAL A 242 -14.78 -6.08 -4.33
C VAL A 242 -15.84 -5.00 -4.11
N ASP A 243 -15.70 -3.83 -4.74
CA ASP A 243 -16.68 -2.75 -4.62
C ASP A 243 -18.08 -3.15 -5.13
N GLU A 244 -18.16 -3.98 -6.18
CA GLU A 244 -19.42 -4.53 -6.68
C GLU A 244 -20.07 -5.52 -5.69
N ASP A 245 -19.29 -6.46 -5.16
CA ASP A 245 -19.73 -7.42 -4.14
C ASP A 245 -20.21 -6.71 -2.86
N GLN A 246 -19.49 -5.65 -2.46
CA GLN A 246 -19.78 -4.87 -1.25
C GLN A 246 -20.99 -3.96 -1.32
N LYS A 247 -21.57 -3.71 -2.51
CA LYS A 247 -22.91 -3.10 -2.56
C LYS A 247 -23.96 -3.95 -1.83
N GLN A 248 -23.62 -5.18 -1.47
CA GLN A 248 -24.53 -6.16 -0.87
C GLN A 248 -24.10 -6.63 0.55
N SER A 249 -22.99 -6.13 1.14
CA SER A 249 -22.48 -6.62 2.45
C SER A 249 -21.69 -5.57 3.26
N GLY A 250 -21.59 -5.79 4.58
CA GLY A 250 -21.02 -4.85 5.57
C GLY A 250 -19.47 -4.82 5.65
N ARG A 251 -18.93 -3.75 6.26
CA ARG A 251 -17.53 -3.28 6.10
C ARG A 251 -16.76 -3.18 7.45
N LYS A 252 -15.42 -3.28 7.42
CA LYS A 252 -14.50 -2.92 8.53
C LYS A 252 -14.51 -1.40 8.79
N VAL A 253 -13.96 -1.01 9.93
CA VAL A 253 -14.04 0.34 10.53
C VAL A 253 -13.57 1.48 9.62
N TYR A 254 -12.43 1.35 8.95
CA TYR A 254 -11.83 2.44 8.15
C TYR A 254 -12.04 2.32 6.64
N VAL A 255 -13.07 1.60 6.21
CA VAL A 255 -13.48 1.64 4.79
C VAL A 255 -13.99 3.05 4.47
N LYS A 256 -13.79 3.51 3.22
CA LYS A 256 -14.20 4.85 2.77
C LYS A 256 -15.65 5.13 3.17
N ARG A 257 -15.84 6.13 4.04
CA ARG A 257 -17.15 6.63 4.46
C ARG A 257 -17.68 7.59 3.39
N ASP A 258 -18.92 7.42 3.00
CA ASP A 258 -19.60 8.34 2.08
C ASP A 258 -20.23 9.49 2.89
N LEU A 259 -19.37 10.31 3.51
CA LEU A 259 -19.78 11.47 4.29
C LEU A 259 -19.73 12.74 3.43
N PRO A 260 -20.64 13.71 3.63
CA PRO A 260 -20.63 14.96 2.88
C PRO A 260 -19.31 15.73 3.02
N HIS A 261 -18.84 16.29 1.92
CA HIS A 261 -17.68 17.19 1.93
C HIS A 261 -17.93 18.42 2.81
N ILE A 262 -17.08 18.62 3.82
CA ILE A 262 -17.17 19.79 4.72
C ILE A 262 -16.58 21.01 4.02
N LEU A 263 -15.41 20.83 3.42
CA LEU A 263 -14.71 21.78 2.58
C LEU A 263 -14.44 21.11 1.23
N VAL A 264 -14.35 21.92 0.19
CA VAL A 264 -14.06 21.46 -1.17
C VAL A 264 -12.90 22.27 -1.76
N PRO A 265 -12.15 21.74 -2.73
CA PRO A 265 -11.13 22.52 -3.43
C PRO A 265 -11.75 23.74 -4.13
N PHE A 266 -11.16 24.91 -3.95
CA PHE A 266 -11.60 26.16 -4.60
C PHE A 266 -11.23 26.19 -6.08
N ARG A 267 -9.97 25.87 -6.39
CA ARG A 267 -9.39 25.77 -7.75
C ARG A 267 -8.38 24.62 -7.79
N SER A 268 -7.68 24.48 -8.91
CA SER A 268 -6.52 23.59 -9.03
C SER A 268 -5.47 23.86 -7.93
N PRO A 269 -4.61 22.87 -7.60
CA PRO A 269 -3.51 23.08 -6.67
C PRO A 269 -2.66 24.30 -7.06
N LEU A 270 -2.16 25.01 -6.05
CA LEU A 270 -1.30 26.17 -6.23
C LEU A 270 0.00 25.76 -6.92
N ALA A 271 0.49 26.62 -7.81
CA ALA A 271 1.76 26.38 -8.49
C ALA A 271 2.89 26.36 -7.45
N SER A 272 3.79 25.39 -7.60
CA SER A 272 4.97 25.25 -6.74
C SER A 272 6.20 25.00 -7.60
N SER A 273 7.30 25.66 -7.25
CA SER A 273 8.61 25.43 -7.84
C SER A 273 9.24 24.10 -7.39
N CYS A 274 8.71 23.50 -6.32
CA CYS A 274 9.25 22.28 -5.70
C CYS A 274 8.15 21.23 -5.51
N LYS A 275 8.39 19.99 -5.98
CA LYS A 275 7.46 18.86 -5.81
C LYS A 275 7.16 18.50 -4.34
N LYS A 276 7.99 18.99 -3.41
CA LYS A 276 7.91 18.76 -1.97
C LYS A 276 7.18 19.86 -1.21
N ARG A 277 6.73 20.91 -1.88
CA ARG A 277 5.80 21.92 -1.33
C ARG A 277 4.55 21.90 -2.18
N ASN A 278 3.40 21.51 -1.64
CA ASN A 278 2.14 21.57 -2.37
C ASN A 278 1.16 22.47 -1.66
N GLY A 279 0.55 23.40 -2.38
CA GLY A 279 -0.48 24.29 -1.84
C GLY A 279 -1.85 23.92 -2.37
N ARG A 280 -2.88 23.96 -1.53
CA ARG A 280 -4.26 23.80 -1.97
C ARG A 280 -5.18 24.72 -1.20
N VAL A 281 -6.06 25.40 -1.93
CA VAL A 281 -7.07 26.29 -1.35
C VAL A 281 -8.38 25.53 -1.19
N LEU A 282 -8.93 25.57 0.02
CA LEU A 282 -10.18 24.93 0.39
C LEU A 282 -11.22 26.01 0.70
N HIS A 283 -12.48 25.75 0.38
CA HIS A 283 -13.57 26.66 0.74
C HIS A 283 -14.87 25.90 0.97
N GLN A 284 -15.89 26.64 1.38
CA GLN A 284 -17.27 26.18 1.35
C GLN A 284 -18.11 27.15 0.52
N HIS A 285 -19.05 26.61 -0.24
CA HIS A 285 -19.95 27.36 -1.10
C HIS A 285 -20.92 28.23 -0.30
N TYR A 286 -21.36 29.30 -0.95
CA TYR A 286 -22.51 30.07 -0.51
C TYR A 286 -23.82 29.38 -0.94
N SER A 287 -24.86 29.49 -0.13
CA SER A 287 -26.23 29.14 -0.48
C SER A 287 -27.11 30.37 -0.31
N LEU A 288 -27.79 30.79 -1.38
CA LEU A 288 -28.61 32.02 -1.40
C LEU A 288 -27.85 33.24 -0.84
N LYS A 289 -26.60 33.43 -1.29
CA LYS A 289 -25.66 34.48 -0.84
C LYS A 289 -25.24 34.42 0.64
N ARG A 290 -25.58 33.35 1.37
CA ARG A 290 -25.15 33.13 2.77
C ARG A 290 -24.08 32.06 2.83
N TYR A 291 -23.04 32.30 3.61
CA TYR A 291 -21.99 31.32 3.81
C TYR A 291 -22.54 30.13 4.60
N ARG A 292 -22.22 28.90 4.20
CA ARG A 292 -22.84 27.68 4.77
C ARG A 292 -22.19 27.25 6.09
N TYR A 293 -22.08 28.14 7.08
CA TYR A 293 -21.58 27.80 8.42
C TYR A 293 -22.32 26.61 9.04
N LYS A 294 -23.64 26.58 8.88
CA LYS A 294 -24.48 25.48 9.39
C LYS A 294 -24.10 24.13 8.81
N HIS A 295 -23.77 24.07 7.51
CA HIS A 295 -23.32 22.84 6.86
C HIS A 295 -22.00 22.35 7.48
N ILE A 296 -21.06 23.27 7.76
CA ILE A 296 -19.80 22.91 8.41
C ILE A 296 -20.06 22.36 9.81
N ALA A 297 -20.80 23.11 10.64
CA ALA A 297 -21.08 22.72 12.02
C ALA A 297 -21.83 21.38 12.14
N GLU A 298 -22.79 21.12 11.25
CA GLU A 298 -23.52 19.84 11.22
C GLU A 298 -22.62 18.67 10.82
N ASN A 299 -21.75 18.85 9.83
CA ASN A 299 -20.93 17.74 9.33
C ASN A 299 -19.66 17.48 10.14
N VAL A 300 -19.14 18.46 10.89
CA VAL A 300 -18.05 18.25 11.86
C VAL A 300 -18.43 17.16 12.88
N CYS A 301 -19.69 17.12 13.31
CA CYS A 301 -20.18 16.12 14.27
C CYS A 301 -20.13 14.67 13.74
N ASN A 302 -20.14 14.48 12.42
CA ASN A 302 -20.13 13.16 11.79
C ASN A 302 -18.76 12.48 11.83
N TRP A 303 -17.70 13.21 12.20
CA TRP A 303 -16.32 12.71 12.26
C TRP A 303 -15.80 12.51 13.68
N LEU A 304 -16.61 12.80 14.71
CA LEU A 304 -16.15 12.75 16.11
C LEU A 304 -15.80 11.32 16.56
N ASP A 305 -16.50 10.32 16.05
CA ASP A 305 -16.14 8.92 16.29
C ASP A 305 -14.72 8.61 15.82
N GLU A 306 -14.38 9.00 14.61
CA GLU A 306 -13.11 8.71 13.96
C GLU A 306 -11.94 9.53 14.51
N VAL A 307 -12.20 10.75 14.98
CA VAL A 307 -11.18 11.64 15.56
C VAL A 307 -10.84 11.26 17.01
N PHE A 308 -11.80 10.75 17.78
CA PHE A 308 -11.65 10.58 19.23
C PHE A 308 -11.62 9.15 19.74
N LEU A 309 -12.05 8.17 18.94
CA LEU A 309 -12.08 6.77 19.36
C LEU A 309 -10.96 5.99 18.69
N ARG A 310 -10.39 5.03 19.43
CA ARG A 310 -9.42 4.07 18.88
C ARG A 310 -10.09 3.10 17.90
N PRO A 311 -9.34 2.48 16.98
CA PRO A 311 -9.90 1.56 15.98
C PRO A 311 -10.75 0.44 16.60
N LYS A 312 -10.25 -0.17 17.66
CA LYS A 312 -10.95 -1.17 18.45
C LYS A 312 -12.23 -0.65 19.09
N GLU A 313 -12.20 0.57 19.62
CA GLU A 313 -13.34 1.20 20.26
C GLU A 313 -14.44 1.52 19.23
N MET A 314 -14.06 1.91 18.01
CA MET A 314 -14.97 2.06 16.89
C MET A 314 -15.53 0.71 16.42
N ALA A 315 -14.71 -0.35 16.34
CA ALA A 315 -15.18 -1.68 15.95
C ALA A 315 -16.22 -2.25 16.92
N ASP A 316 -16.02 -2.01 18.21
CA ASP A 316 -16.93 -2.44 19.27
C ASP A 316 -18.10 -1.47 19.48
N ILE A 317 -18.10 -0.30 18.82
CA ILE A 317 -19.13 0.73 19.01
C ILE A 317 -20.51 0.17 18.73
N HIS A 318 -20.66 -0.65 17.70
CA HIS A 318 -21.93 -1.29 17.32
C HIS A 318 -22.46 -2.30 18.34
N LYS A 319 -21.61 -2.76 19.27
CA LYS A 319 -22.01 -3.66 20.38
C LYS A 319 -22.49 -2.89 21.60
N LEU A 320 -22.24 -1.58 21.67
CA LEU A 320 -22.67 -0.71 22.75
C LEU A 320 -24.07 -0.15 22.48
N SER A 321 -24.84 0.11 23.55
CA SER A 321 -26.08 0.87 23.43
C SER A 321 -25.81 2.30 22.98
N PHE A 322 -26.77 2.93 22.31
CA PHE A 322 -26.66 4.33 21.87
C PHE A 322 -26.28 5.30 23.00
N VAL A 323 -26.72 5.02 24.23
CA VAL A 323 -26.41 5.82 25.42
C VAL A 323 -24.94 5.70 25.82
N GLU A 324 -24.37 4.50 25.81
CA GLU A 324 -22.97 4.24 26.15
C GLU A 324 -22.01 4.83 25.11
N GLN A 325 -22.36 4.71 23.81
CA GLN A 325 -21.60 5.32 22.72
C GLN A 325 -21.52 6.85 22.92
N ARG A 326 -22.67 7.48 23.18
CA ARG A 326 -22.75 8.91 23.45
C ARG A 326 -21.96 9.32 24.67
N GLN A 327 -22.07 8.60 25.78
CA GLN A 327 -21.38 8.95 27.02
C GLN A 327 -19.86 8.88 26.89
N ARG A 328 -19.36 7.90 26.13
CA ARG A 328 -17.93 7.73 25.86
C ARG A 328 -17.39 8.85 25.00
N LEU A 329 -18.07 9.15 23.88
CA LEU A 329 -17.74 10.30 23.02
C LEU A 329 -17.83 11.62 23.78
N LYS A 330 -18.87 11.79 24.60
CA LYS A 330 -19.09 12.97 25.43
C LYS A 330 -17.88 13.28 26.30
N THR A 331 -17.41 12.30 27.07
CA THR A 331 -16.31 12.51 28.01
C THR A 331 -15.03 13.00 27.30
N THR A 332 -14.68 12.37 26.17
CA THR A 332 -13.47 12.72 25.41
C THR A 332 -13.62 14.05 24.65
N VAL A 333 -14.77 14.26 23.99
CA VAL A 333 -15.03 15.49 23.20
C VAL A 333 -15.09 16.71 24.12
N PHE A 334 -15.75 16.62 25.27
CA PHE A 334 -15.84 17.75 26.20
C PHE A 334 -14.48 18.16 26.79
N ALA A 335 -13.54 17.22 26.94
CA ALA A 335 -12.17 17.55 27.34
C ALA A 335 -11.43 18.38 26.28
N SER A 336 -11.68 18.13 24.98
CA SER A 336 -11.09 18.91 23.88
C SER A 336 -11.82 20.21 23.55
N LEU A 337 -13.02 20.46 24.08
CA LEU A 337 -13.75 21.71 23.85
C LEU A 337 -13.22 22.90 24.68
N THR A 338 -12.18 22.70 25.50
CA THR A 338 -11.50 23.81 26.20
C THR A 338 -10.85 24.79 25.21
N ASP A 339 -10.39 24.28 24.06
CA ASP A 339 -9.99 25.07 22.90
C ASP A 339 -10.76 24.61 21.65
N VAL A 340 -11.91 25.25 21.41
CA VAL A 340 -12.77 24.97 20.25
C VAL A 340 -12.06 25.28 18.92
N SER A 341 -11.09 26.20 18.94
CA SER A 341 -10.36 26.60 17.73
C SER A 341 -9.45 25.48 17.24
N SER A 342 -8.57 24.97 18.11
CA SER A 342 -7.74 23.79 17.84
C SER A 342 -8.61 22.57 17.50
N PHE A 343 -9.68 22.34 18.27
CA PHE A 343 -10.64 21.26 18.00
C PHE A 343 -11.17 21.32 16.56
N LEU A 344 -11.62 22.49 16.11
CA LEU A 344 -12.21 22.66 14.79
C LEU A 344 -11.17 22.46 13.70
N GLY A 345 -9.97 23.06 13.84
CA GLY A 345 -8.85 22.87 12.92
C GLY A 345 -8.54 21.39 12.72
N ARG A 346 -8.45 20.64 13.82
CA ARG A 346 -8.16 19.21 13.81
C ARG A 346 -9.23 18.42 13.06
N VAL A 347 -10.51 18.64 13.34
CA VAL A 347 -11.59 17.88 12.66
C VAL A 347 -11.68 18.25 11.17
N LEU A 348 -11.46 19.51 10.80
CA LEU A 348 -11.46 19.95 9.40
C LEU A 348 -10.29 19.34 8.61
N LEU A 349 -9.10 19.30 9.19
CA LEU A 349 -7.95 18.64 8.60
C LEU A 349 -8.19 17.12 8.45
N HIS A 350 -8.68 16.46 9.51
CA HIS A 350 -9.06 15.04 9.47
C HIS A 350 -10.01 14.75 8.29
N ALA A 351 -11.12 15.48 8.25
CA ALA A 351 -12.15 15.30 7.22
C ALA A 351 -11.59 15.55 5.82
N THR A 352 -10.72 16.55 5.66
CA THR A 352 -10.06 16.87 4.38
C THR A 352 -9.18 15.72 3.92
N ILE A 353 -8.30 15.19 4.79
CA ILE A 353 -7.43 14.05 4.45
C ILE A 353 -8.28 12.82 4.09
N ARG A 354 -9.30 12.50 4.91
CA ARG A 354 -10.22 11.36 4.67
C ARG A 354 -11.01 11.47 3.37
N GLN A 355 -11.40 12.69 2.99
CA GLN A 355 -12.17 12.94 1.79
C GLN A 355 -11.33 12.94 0.52
N MET A 356 -10.06 13.35 0.62
CA MET A 356 -9.15 13.41 -0.51
C MET A 356 -8.37 12.12 -0.74
N HIS A 357 -8.18 11.32 0.31
CA HIS A 357 -7.33 10.14 0.26
C HIS A 357 -7.95 8.91 0.94
N GLU A 358 -7.60 7.73 0.43
CA GLU A 358 -7.86 6.47 1.13
C GLU A 358 -6.87 6.31 2.28
N SER A 359 -7.16 7.02 3.37
CA SER A 359 -6.35 7.05 4.56
C SER A 359 -6.96 6.25 5.71
N GLN A 360 -6.11 5.86 6.65
CA GLN A 360 -6.48 5.19 7.89
C GLN A 360 -5.94 6.04 9.04
N PRO A 361 -6.81 6.72 9.79
CA PRO A 361 -6.35 7.51 10.92
C PRO A 361 -5.75 6.59 11.99
N ILE A 362 -4.63 7.00 12.54
CA ILE A 362 -4.10 6.46 13.80
C ILE A 362 -4.60 7.44 14.86
N PRO A 363 -5.43 7.01 15.82
CA PRO A 363 -5.99 7.89 16.84
C PRO A 363 -4.90 8.40 17.77
N CYS A 364 -4.23 9.44 17.31
CA CYS A 364 -3.09 10.07 17.91
C CYS A 364 -3.56 11.37 18.54
N LEU A 365 -4.09 11.26 19.75
CA LEU A 365 -3.72 12.24 20.77
C LEU A 365 -2.45 11.66 21.41
N LEU A 366 -1.32 11.78 20.70
CA LEU A 366 -0.05 11.35 21.25
C LEU A 366 0.40 12.39 22.25
N TYR A 367 0.33 12.06 23.52
CA TYR A 367 0.99 12.83 24.55
C TYR A 367 2.48 12.50 24.47
N LEU A 368 3.28 13.43 23.97
CA LEU A 368 4.74 13.34 24.01
C LEU A 368 5.21 13.74 25.40
N ASP A 369 6.09 12.93 26.00
CA ASP A 369 6.60 13.21 27.34
C ASP A 369 7.72 14.24 27.22
N GLY A 370 7.49 15.44 27.72
CA GLY A 370 8.47 16.53 27.82
C GLY A 370 8.31 17.26 29.16
N ASP A 371 9.33 18.01 29.58
CA ASP A 371 9.40 18.77 30.84
C ASP A 371 8.33 19.90 30.92
N GLY A 372 7.06 19.52 31.06
CA GLY A 372 5.96 20.40 31.45
C GLY A 372 4.88 20.70 30.41
N GLU A 373 5.06 20.33 29.13
CA GLU A 373 4.00 20.48 28.11
C GLU A 373 3.81 19.21 27.27
N GLU A 374 2.59 18.65 27.35
CA GLU A 374 2.12 17.58 26.49
C GLU A 374 1.91 18.12 25.05
N LYS A 375 2.86 17.84 24.14
CA LYS A 375 2.66 18.17 22.72
C LYS A 375 1.86 17.07 22.01
N ILE A 376 0.78 17.49 21.35
CA ILE A 376 -0.14 16.62 20.61
C ILE A 376 0.26 16.61 19.14
N LEU A 377 0.67 15.46 18.60
CA LEU A 377 0.68 15.29 17.15
C LEU A 377 -0.74 15.10 16.65
N GLU A 378 -1.24 16.07 15.89
CA GLU A 378 -2.60 16.05 15.37
C GLU A 378 -2.69 15.19 14.10
N ASN A 379 -3.82 14.51 13.89
CA ASN A 379 -4.16 13.87 12.61
C ASN A 379 -3.03 13.04 11.97
N VAL A 380 -2.63 11.95 12.62
CA VAL A 380 -1.74 10.95 12.01
C VAL A 380 -2.58 10.02 11.13
N HIS A 381 -2.20 9.88 9.87
CA HIS A 381 -2.91 9.06 8.89
C HIS A 381 -1.94 8.17 8.10
N ILE A 382 -2.26 6.88 8.01
CA ILE A 382 -1.66 5.99 7.03
C ILE A 382 -2.36 6.23 5.71
N VAL A 383 -1.66 6.78 4.73
CA VAL A 383 -2.20 7.02 3.40
C VAL A 383 -1.66 5.99 2.44
N ARG A 384 -2.55 5.17 1.90
CA ARG A 384 -2.12 4.03 1.10
C ARG A 384 -1.60 4.45 -0.27
N ARG A 385 -0.48 3.87 -0.68
CA ARG A 385 0.11 4.00 -2.01
C ARG A 385 0.55 2.64 -2.49
N ASP A 386 0.37 2.43 -3.78
CA ASP A 386 0.75 1.22 -4.47
C ASP A 386 1.16 1.64 -5.90
N PRO A 387 2.41 1.41 -6.32
CA PRO A 387 3.44 0.57 -5.68
C PRO A 387 4.41 1.31 -4.74
N GLU A 388 4.35 2.65 -4.60
CA GLU A 388 5.43 3.45 -3.98
C GLU A 388 5.62 3.28 -2.46
N GLY A 389 4.88 2.37 -1.81
CA GLY A 389 4.87 2.17 -0.36
C GLY A 389 3.97 3.17 0.37
N ASP A 390 3.26 2.71 1.41
CA ASP A 390 2.32 3.56 2.13
C ASP A 390 3.04 4.73 2.81
N GLN A 391 2.35 5.87 2.87
CA GLN A 391 2.86 7.12 3.41
C GLN A 391 2.29 7.36 4.81
N LEU A 392 3.09 7.97 5.68
CA LEU A 392 2.62 8.49 6.96
C LEU A 392 2.41 10.00 6.82
N TRP A 393 1.15 10.42 6.95
CA TRP A 393 0.75 11.82 6.92
C TRP A 393 0.56 12.31 8.35
N VAL A 394 1.20 13.43 8.71
CA VAL A 394 1.15 14.00 10.05
C VAL A 394 0.64 15.42 9.96
N GLY A 395 -0.48 15.68 10.63
CA GLY A 395 -1.23 16.92 10.50
C GLY A 395 -0.92 17.95 11.58
N PHE A 396 -1.02 19.21 11.21
CA PHE A 396 -0.94 20.36 12.09
C PHE A 396 -2.03 21.32 11.67
N SER A 397 -2.79 21.86 12.61
CA SER A 397 -3.89 22.76 12.28
C SER A 397 -3.86 24.05 13.10
N GLU A 398 -4.07 25.18 12.42
CA GLU A 398 -4.17 26.48 13.08
C GLU A 398 -5.28 27.32 12.45
N LEU A 399 -6.11 27.92 13.31
CA LEU A 399 -7.15 28.88 12.91
C LEU A 399 -6.77 30.26 13.44
N VAL A 400 -6.49 31.20 12.55
CA VAL A 400 -5.97 32.52 12.88
C VAL A 400 -7.11 33.54 12.84
N THR A 401 -7.63 33.89 14.02
CA THR A 401 -8.54 35.02 14.21
C THR A 401 -7.74 36.27 14.60
N ALA A 402 -7.91 37.38 13.88
CA ALA A 402 -7.44 38.72 14.27
C ALA A 402 -5.92 39.05 14.23
N ALA A 403 -5.10 38.39 13.41
CA ALA A 403 -3.77 38.90 13.01
C ALA A 403 -3.59 38.84 11.49
N ASN A 404 -2.79 39.74 10.90
CA ASN A 404 -2.47 39.69 9.48
C ASN A 404 -1.81 38.32 9.19
N ILE A 405 -2.55 37.42 8.53
CA ILE A 405 -2.13 36.05 8.24
C ILE A 405 -0.74 36.00 7.58
N ASN A 406 -0.39 37.01 6.77
CA ASN A 406 0.93 37.15 6.16
C ASN A 406 2.07 37.19 7.19
N THR A 407 1.82 37.73 8.39
CA THR A 407 2.80 37.80 9.49
C THR A 407 2.78 36.58 10.40
N ARG A 408 1.64 35.88 10.48
CA ARG A 408 1.50 34.69 11.34
C ARG A 408 2.03 33.45 10.64
N LEU A 409 1.73 33.27 9.35
CA LEU A 409 2.09 32.06 8.59
C LEU A 409 3.59 31.69 8.65
N PRO A 410 4.56 32.63 8.55
CA PRO A 410 5.97 32.29 8.73
C PRO A 410 6.29 31.74 10.14
N LYS A 411 5.62 32.24 11.18
CA LYS A 411 5.79 31.73 12.56
C LYS A 411 5.21 30.33 12.71
N ILE A 412 4.08 30.05 12.07
CA ILE A 412 3.48 28.70 12.04
C ILE A 412 4.46 27.72 11.37
N ARG A 413 5.10 28.14 10.28
CA ARG A 413 6.14 27.34 9.60
C ARG A 413 7.32 27.04 10.52
N GLU A 414 7.83 28.05 11.23
CA GLU A 414 8.94 27.87 12.18
C GLU A 414 8.56 26.91 13.32
N GLN A 415 7.35 27.05 13.88
CA GLN A 415 6.82 26.15 14.90
C GLN A 415 6.72 24.71 14.40
N LEU A 416 6.21 24.51 13.18
CA LEU A 416 6.17 23.20 12.53
C LEU A 416 7.57 22.58 12.42
N TYR A 417 8.57 23.35 12.02
CA TYR A 417 9.94 22.86 11.86
C TYR A 417 10.58 22.46 13.19
N GLU A 418 10.36 23.27 14.24
CA GLU A 418 10.79 22.96 15.60
C GLU A 418 10.13 21.66 16.09
N GLU A 419 8.83 21.50 15.89
CA GLU A 419 8.11 20.29 16.28
C GLU A 419 8.61 19.03 15.56
N ILE A 420 8.89 19.12 14.25
CA ILE A 420 9.44 18.00 13.49
C ILE A 420 10.85 17.66 13.99
N SER A 421 11.72 18.67 14.17
CA SER A 421 13.12 18.43 14.52
C SER A 421 13.29 17.87 15.93
N GLU A 422 12.48 18.31 16.89
CA GLU A 422 12.66 17.93 18.29
C GLU A 422 11.92 16.63 18.65
N TRP A 423 10.73 16.41 18.09
CA TRP A 423 9.80 15.42 18.64
C TRP A 423 9.48 14.27 17.71
N PHE A 424 9.70 14.42 16.40
CA PHE A 424 9.19 13.46 15.43
C PHE A 424 9.80 12.06 15.59
N ASP A 425 11.08 11.95 15.92
CA ASP A 425 11.71 10.65 16.16
C ASP A 425 11.10 9.90 17.35
N THR A 426 10.85 10.60 18.46
CA THR A 426 10.16 10.02 19.63
C THR A 426 8.72 9.63 19.27
N ALA A 427 8.06 10.45 18.47
CA ALA A 427 6.71 10.17 18.04
C ALA A 427 6.59 8.90 17.19
N ARG A 428 7.56 8.58 16.33
CA ARG A 428 7.51 7.37 15.49
C ARG A 428 7.34 6.09 16.32
N GLY A 429 8.10 5.98 17.42
CA GLY A 429 7.94 4.87 18.37
C GLY A 429 6.55 4.80 18.98
N LYS A 430 6.02 5.94 19.46
CA LYS A 430 4.66 6.00 20.03
C LYS A 430 3.57 5.68 18.99
N ILE A 431 3.73 6.11 17.74
CA ILE A 431 2.82 5.76 16.64
C ILE A 431 2.86 4.25 16.39
N LEU A 432 4.05 3.65 16.39
CA LEU A 432 4.23 2.21 16.21
C LEU A 432 3.55 1.39 17.33
N ASP A 433 3.57 1.89 18.57
CA ASP A 433 2.97 1.23 19.72
C ASP A 433 1.43 1.36 19.76
N ILE A 434 0.89 2.50 19.30
CA ILE A 434 -0.54 2.81 19.39
C ILE A 434 -1.32 2.37 18.16
N LYS A 435 -0.65 2.19 17.00
CA LYS A 435 -1.32 1.64 15.82
C LYS A 435 -1.83 0.23 16.13
N ASP A 436 -3.14 0.05 15.97
CA ASP A 436 -3.82 -1.20 16.31
C ASP A 436 -4.05 -2.00 15.02
N ASP A 437 -3.02 -2.70 14.55
CA ASP A 437 -2.99 -3.35 13.24
C ASP A 437 -4.11 -4.36 13.03
N ASP A 438 -4.62 -4.97 14.10
CA ASP A 438 -5.75 -5.90 14.05
C ASP A 438 -7.03 -5.25 13.49
N TYR A 439 -7.14 -3.93 13.60
CA TYR A 439 -8.29 -3.14 13.18
C TYR A 439 -7.97 -2.21 12.00
N LEU A 440 -6.72 -2.14 11.56
CA LEU A 440 -6.28 -1.42 10.37
C LEU A 440 -6.32 -2.36 9.14
N LEU A 441 -6.42 -1.75 7.96
CA LEU A 441 -6.12 -2.39 6.68
C LEU A 441 -4.61 -2.56 6.58
N ARG A 442 -4.17 -3.66 5.96
CA ARG A 442 -2.76 -3.99 5.75
C ARG A 442 -2.02 -2.82 5.13
N HIS A 443 -0.89 -2.51 5.73
CA HIS A 443 -0.01 -1.41 5.36
C HIS A 443 1.46 -1.84 5.56
N ASP A 444 2.40 -1.01 5.13
CA ASP A 444 3.84 -1.25 5.23
C ASP A 444 4.59 -0.10 5.93
N ILE A 445 3.91 0.70 6.76
CA ILE A 445 4.53 1.85 7.45
C ILE A 445 5.41 1.46 8.64
N ASP A 446 5.35 0.21 9.10
CA ASP A 446 6.22 -0.29 10.19
C ASP A 446 7.70 -0.09 9.87
N GLU A 447 8.06 -0.27 8.59
CA GLU A 447 9.41 -0.05 8.07
C GLU A 447 9.92 1.38 8.35
N ILE A 448 9.06 2.39 8.15
CA ILE A 448 9.45 3.80 8.30
C ILE A 448 9.31 4.29 9.75
N LEU A 449 8.47 3.63 10.54
CA LEU A 449 8.30 3.91 11.97
C LEU A 449 9.40 3.30 12.85
N ASP A 450 10.23 2.40 12.34
CA ASP A 450 11.36 1.84 13.07
C ASP A 450 12.34 2.95 13.51
N GLY A 451 12.42 3.15 14.82
CA GLY A 451 13.29 4.14 15.46
C GLY A 451 14.78 3.76 15.44
N SER A 452 15.14 2.57 14.98
CA SER A 452 16.54 2.13 14.83
C SER A 452 17.30 2.93 13.76
N HIS A 453 16.57 3.60 12.87
CA HIS A 453 17.12 4.47 11.82
C HIS A 453 16.57 5.89 11.95
N ALA A 454 17.33 6.89 11.51
CA ALA A 454 16.82 8.26 11.37
C ALA A 454 15.65 8.31 10.37
N PHE A 455 14.64 9.13 10.64
CA PHE A 455 13.46 9.24 9.75
C PHE A 455 13.81 9.73 8.34
N GLU A 456 14.94 10.42 8.19
CA GLU A 456 15.50 10.87 6.92
C GLU A 456 15.76 9.74 5.92
N LYS A 457 15.94 8.49 6.38
CA LYS A 457 16.14 7.31 5.53
C LYS A 457 14.96 7.04 4.60
N HIS A 458 13.75 7.42 5.01
CA HIS A 458 12.49 7.16 4.30
C HIS A 458 11.69 8.46 4.11
N LEU A 459 12.40 9.57 3.91
CA LEU A 459 11.85 10.93 3.93
C LEU A 459 10.74 11.13 2.88
N GLU A 460 10.81 10.43 1.75
CA GLU A 460 9.81 10.43 0.69
C GLU A 460 8.45 9.83 1.10
N ARG A 461 8.43 8.99 2.16
CA ARG A 461 7.23 8.35 2.69
C ARG A 461 6.58 9.14 3.84
N PHE A 462 7.24 10.18 4.34
CA PHE A 462 6.67 11.13 5.30
C PHE A 462 6.06 12.34 4.60
N ARG A 463 4.87 12.74 5.03
CA ARG A 463 4.16 13.94 4.54
C ARG A 463 3.66 14.74 5.72
N PHE A 464 4.11 15.98 5.86
CA PHE A 464 3.60 16.89 6.88
C PHE A 464 2.51 17.76 6.27
N VAL A 465 1.36 17.85 6.94
CA VAL A 465 0.20 18.54 6.40
C VAL A 465 -0.17 19.70 7.31
N LEU A 466 -0.09 20.91 6.80
CA LEU A 466 -0.44 22.11 7.54
C LEU A 466 -1.80 22.64 7.07
N PHE A 467 -2.78 22.69 7.96
CA PHE A 467 -4.08 23.32 7.72
C PHE A 467 -4.12 24.71 8.36
N VAL A 468 -4.31 25.74 7.55
CA VAL A 468 -4.37 27.13 8.04
C VAL A 468 -5.69 27.76 7.65
N GLY A 469 -6.54 28.00 8.65
CA GLY A 469 -7.76 28.79 8.48
C GLY A 469 -7.52 30.26 8.82
N TYR A 470 -8.08 31.20 8.06
CA TYR A 470 -8.01 32.63 8.37
C TYR A 470 -9.26 33.40 7.95
N ASP A 471 -9.46 34.56 8.55
CA ASP A 471 -10.49 35.52 8.14
C ASP A 471 -10.03 36.29 6.90
N SER A 472 -10.69 36.07 5.75
CA SER A 472 -10.42 36.82 4.52
C SER A 472 -11.44 37.95 4.35
N SER A 473 -10.95 39.19 4.19
CA SER A 473 -11.82 40.35 3.93
C SER A 473 -12.53 40.29 2.57
N LEU A 474 -12.07 39.41 1.67
CA LEU A 474 -12.68 39.19 0.36
C LEU A 474 -13.97 38.36 0.46
N LEU A 475 -14.12 37.58 1.53
CA LEU A 475 -15.30 36.76 1.79
C LEU A 475 -16.26 37.51 2.72
N THR A 476 -17.44 37.83 2.21
CA THR A 476 -18.45 38.62 2.93
C THR A 476 -19.74 37.84 3.15
N GLU A 477 -20.57 38.31 4.07
CA GLU A 477 -21.95 37.84 4.25
C GLU A 477 -22.90 39.04 4.33
N PRO A 478 -23.78 39.27 3.33
CA PRO A 478 -24.01 38.45 2.14
C PRO A 478 -22.85 38.50 1.13
N MET A 479 -22.74 37.45 0.30
CA MET A 479 -21.68 37.28 -0.71
C MET A 479 -21.57 38.49 -1.65
N THR A 480 -20.34 39.02 -1.77
CA THR A 480 -19.92 39.92 -2.85
C THR A 480 -19.45 39.09 -4.05
N PHE A 481 -19.90 39.40 -5.27
CA PHE A 481 -19.45 38.68 -6.48
C PHE A 481 -18.11 39.23 -7.01
N GLY A 482 -17.33 38.40 -7.71
CA GLY A 482 -16.09 38.81 -8.38
C GLY A 482 -14.87 38.90 -7.45
N HIS A 483 -14.93 38.26 -6.28
CA HIS A 483 -13.81 38.17 -5.35
C HIS A 483 -12.87 37.01 -5.67
N GLU A 484 -13.27 36.11 -6.56
CA GLU A 484 -12.64 34.81 -6.77
C GLU A 484 -11.18 34.92 -7.27
N ASP A 485 -10.89 35.83 -8.20
CA ASP A 485 -9.54 36.04 -8.72
C ASP A 485 -8.64 36.76 -7.72
N HIS A 486 -9.20 37.71 -6.95
CA HIS A 486 -8.48 38.36 -5.85
C HIS A 486 -8.17 37.37 -4.72
N LEU A 487 -9.07 36.41 -4.47
CA LEU A 487 -8.85 35.37 -3.47
C LEU A 487 -7.78 34.37 -3.92
N GLU A 488 -7.74 34.03 -5.21
CA GLU A 488 -6.64 33.24 -5.78
C GLU A 488 -5.30 33.97 -5.64
N GLN A 489 -5.25 35.27 -5.91
CA GLN A 489 -4.04 36.09 -5.71
C GLN A 489 -3.62 36.14 -4.23
N GLU A 490 -4.55 36.38 -3.30
CA GLU A 490 -4.29 36.39 -1.85
C GLU A 490 -3.70 35.06 -1.38
N THR A 491 -4.33 33.95 -1.76
CA THR A 491 -3.92 32.61 -1.32
C THR A 491 -2.64 32.13 -1.99
N THR A 492 -2.38 32.53 -3.24
CA THR A 492 -1.11 32.28 -3.92
C THR A 492 0.04 33.00 -3.21
N ALA A 493 -0.14 34.30 -2.88
CA ALA A 493 0.86 35.07 -2.16
C ALA A 493 1.16 34.46 -0.77
N LEU A 494 0.14 33.96 -0.07
CA LEU A 494 0.32 33.26 1.20
C LEU A 494 1.14 31.97 1.04
N PHE A 495 0.86 31.18 0.02
CA PHE A 495 1.61 29.95 -0.23
C PHE A 495 3.06 30.23 -0.65
N GLU A 496 3.30 31.26 -1.48
CA GLU A 496 4.64 31.71 -1.84
C GLU A 496 5.42 32.17 -0.61
N ALA A 497 4.79 32.94 0.29
CA ALA A 497 5.41 33.36 1.54
C ALA A 497 5.75 32.17 2.46
N PHE A 498 4.91 31.13 2.48
CA PHE A 498 5.22 29.89 3.18
C PHE A 498 6.43 29.18 2.56
N ALA A 499 6.46 29.05 1.23
CA ALA A 499 7.50 28.34 0.48
C ALA A 499 8.82 29.14 0.31
N ASP A 500 8.88 30.36 0.85
CA ASP A 500 10.07 31.23 0.81
C ASP A 500 11.29 30.61 1.52
N ASP A 501 11.07 29.62 2.40
CA ASP A 501 12.15 28.85 3.04
C ASP A 501 13.07 28.17 2.02
N LEU A 502 12.53 27.81 0.85
CA LEU A 502 13.28 27.16 -0.23
C LEU A 502 14.33 28.06 -0.88
N GLN A 503 14.23 29.38 -0.72
CA GLN A 503 15.20 30.34 -1.26
C GLN A 503 16.43 30.52 -0.37
N HIS A 504 16.39 29.98 0.85
CA HIS A 504 17.33 30.30 1.93
C HIS A 504 18.14 29.08 2.41
N ASP A 505 18.33 28.06 1.57
CA ASP A 505 19.03 26.80 1.90
C ASP A 505 18.56 26.19 3.25
N SER A 506 17.24 26.20 3.48
CA SER A 506 16.64 25.64 4.70
C SER A 506 16.94 24.14 4.83
N PRO A 507 17.34 23.64 6.02
CA PRO A 507 17.53 22.21 6.25
C PRO A 507 16.23 21.41 6.09
N PHE A 508 15.08 22.09 6.12
CA PHE A 508 13.75 21.50 5.94
C PHE A 508 13.27 21.50 4.49
N ALA A 509 14.08 21.99 3.53
CA ALA A 509 13.70 22.05 2.11
C ALA A 509 13.38 20.67 1.52
N GLU A 510 14.05 19.63 2.04
CA GLU A 510 13.85 18.25 1.61
C GLU A 510 12.56 17.62 2.18
N LEU A 511 11.93 18.19 3.21
CA LEU A 511 10.67 17.68 3.75
C LEU A 511 9.53 17.81 2.74
N ALA A 512 8.62 16.84 2.68
CA ALA A 512 7.41 16.97 1.89
C ALA A 512 6.28 17.57 2.74
N ILE A 513 5.86 18.79 2.39
CA ILE A 513 4.85 19.56 3.13
C ILE A 513 3.71 19.96 2.22
N ASP A 514 2.49 19.61 2.64
CA ASP A 514 1.24 19.96 1.97
C ASP A 514 0.51 21.02 2.81
N VAL A 515 0.23 22.19 2.22
CA VAL A 515 -0.41 23.32 2.89
C VAL A 515 -1.84 23.49 2.39
N PHE A 516 -2.79 23.32 3.29
CA PHE A 516 -4.22 23.53 3.07
C PHE A 516 -4.63 24.90 3.61
N ILE A 517 -4.96 25.82 2.71
CA ILE A 517 -5.33 27.19 3.04
C ILE A 517 -6.86 27.30 3.01
N TYR A 518 -7.46 27.73 4.11
CA TYR A 518 -8.91 27.87 4.28
C TYR A 518 -9.30 29.32 4.62
N PRO A 519 -9.59 30.16 3.60
CA PRO A 519 -10.22 31.45 3.83
C PRO A 519 -11.68 31.29 4.25
N ALA A 520 -12.08 32.01 5.30
CA ALA A 520 -13.46 32.09 5.77
C ALA A 520 -13.91 33.55 5.95
N PRO A 521 -15.23 33.86 5.90
CA PRO A 521 -15.72 35.21 6.17
C PRO A 521 -15.59 35.60 7.65
N SER A 522 -15.77 34.65 8.57
CA SER A 522 -15.61 34.82 10.02
C SER A 522 -15.44 33.47 10.70
N LEU A 523 -14.21 33.16 11.09
CA LEU A 523 -13.84 32.01 11.90
C LEU A 523 -14.46 32.09 13.29
N GLU A 524 -14.52 33.28 13.91
CA GLU A 524 -15.16 33.45 15.22
C GLU A 524 -16.63 33.00 15.18
N LYS A 525 -17.38 33.40 14.13
CA LYS A 525 -18.76 32.96 13.94
C LYS A 525 -18.84 31.44 13.73
N LEU A 526 -17.93 30.87 12.94
CA LEU A 526 -17.88 29.42 12.71
C LEU A 526 -17.61 28.65 14.01
N ILE A 527 -16.60 29.06 14.78
CA ILE A 527 -16.21 28.47 16.07
C ILE A 527 -17.40 28.45 17.03
N ARG A 528 -18.10 29.58 17.19
CA ARG A 528 -19.30 29.66 18.06
C ARG A 528 -20.41 28.72 17.60
N MET A 529 -20.64 28.61 16.29
CA MET A 529 -21.67 27.71 15.75
C MET A 529 -21.31 26.24 15.95
N VAL A 530 -20.03 25.88 15.78
CA VAL A 530 -19.53 24.53 16.02
C VAL A 530 -19.64 24.18 17.49
N GLU A 531 -19.21 25.07 18.40
CA GLU A 531 -19.31 24.85 19.84
C GLU A 531 -20.75 24.53 20.27
N ALA A 532 -21.70 25.37 19.83
CA ALA A 532 -23.11 25.18 20.14
C ALA A 532 -23.63 23.84 19.59
N LYS A 533 -23.23 23.47 18.37
CA LYS A 533 -23.69 22.22 17.74
C LYS A 533 -23.09 20.98 18.38
N VAL A 534 -21.80 21.01 18.72
CA VAL A 534 -21.13 19.87 19.37
C VAL A 534 -21.75 19.66 20.76
N ARG A 535 -21.96 20.72 21.55
CA ARG A 535 -22.63 20.62 22.87
C ARG A 535 -24.07 20.07 22.79
N GLU A 536 -24.75 20.21 21.66
CA GLU A 536 -26.07 19.60 21.40
C GLU A 536 -25.93 18.11 20.99
N ALA A 537 -24.89 17.77 20.22
CA ALA A 537 -24.71 16.46 19.62
C ALA A 537 -24.22 15.39 20.63
N VAL A 538 -23.34 15.76 21.57
CA VAL A 538 -22.79 14.91 22.65
C VAL A 538 -23.39 15.24 24.00
#